data_AF-A0A7Y5QHL0-F1
#
_entry.id   AF-A0A7Y5QHL0-F1
#
_cell.length_a   1.000
_cell.length_b   1.000
_cell.length_c   1.000
_cell.angle_alpha   90.00
_cell.angle_beta   90.00
_cell.angle_gamma   90.00
#
_symmetry.space_group_name_H-M   'P 1'
#
loop_
_entity.id
_entity.type
_entity.pdbx_description
1 polymer ?
#
loop_
_entity_poly.entity_id
_entity_poly.type
_entity_poly.pdbx_seq_one_letter_code
_entity_poly.pdbx_strand_id
1 'polypeptide(L)'
;AAAGAAAGALLALGRRPATALAVAFAVFAMIFLTVVGAPRSLRVTTVLAVWMIYLLTEGALASNARPDEVRPAHLGFQHTFGVLLLLAVGVANDPLFTLFAPAVALNLFLARARLPFWFWGTLAVLTGIGVRGISLTYVSPDWWSFPAEQTPQIITHIPFLIADAWREPQRWLKLIELIIGQFTPFGLILGILGLARLSRWHPPVGVMTMTAYGTYLVFGLIYFGFDAPVLLLPLLVIQVYWMTYASYTFSVWLRRSTDAPARRAELGAAAAFAILPILMALRIAGVV
;
A
#
# COMPACT_ATOMS: atom_id res chain seq x y z
N ALA A 1 -40.54 4.27 -22.33
CA ALA A 1 -41.15 3.89 -21.02
C ALA A 1 -40.08 3.66 -19.94
N ALA A 2 -39.10 2.76 -20.12
CA ALA A 2 -38.09 2.42 -19.11
C ALA A 2 -37.18 3.60 -18.69
N ALA A 3 -36.75 4.46 -19.62
CA ALA A 3 -35.93 5.64 -19.31
C ALA A 3 -36.67 6.70 -18.47
N GLY A 4 -37.98 6.85 -18.68
CA GLY A 4 -38.82 7.75 -17.88
C GLY A 4 -39.07 7.22 -16.46
N ALA A 5 -39.19 5.90 -16.30
CA ALA A 5 -39.30 5.26 -14.99
C ALA A 5 -37.99 5.37 -14.18
N ALA A 6 -36.83 5.23 -14.83
CA ALA A 6 -35.53 5.41 -14.19
C ALA A 6 -35.28 6.86 -13.76
N ALA A 7 -35.63 7.84 -14.61
CA ALA A 7 -35.54 9.26 -14.27
C ALA A 7 -36.50 9.66 -13.14
N GLY A 8 -37.72 9.12 -13.13
CA GLY A 8 -38.70 9.32 -12.06
C GLY A 8 -38.26 8.70 -10.72
N ALA A 9 -37.65 7.52 -10.74
CA ALA A 9 -37.08 6.87 -9.55
C ALA A 9 -35.89 7.67 -8.97
N LEU A 10 -35.02 8.21 -9.83
CA LEU A 10 -33.89 9.07 -9.42
C LEU A 10 -34.36 10.40 -8.80
N LEU A 11 -35.39 11.03 -9.38
CA LEU A 11 -36.00 12.26 -8.83
C LEU A 11 -36.72 12.02 -7.49
N ALA A 12 -37.37 10.87 -7.33
CA ALA A 12 -38.00 10.49 -6.07
C ALA A 12 -36.98 10.17 -4.97
N LEU A 13 -35.85 9.55 -5.33
CA LEU A 13 -34.71 9.31 -4.41
C LEU A 13 -34.08 10.63 -3.93
N GLY A 14 -33.99 11.65 -4.80
CA GLY A 14 -33.41 12.96 -4.47
C GLY A 14 -34.10 13.71 -3.33
N ARG A 15 -35.35 13.37 -3.00
CA ARG A 15 -36.09 13.96 -1.86
C ARG A 15 -35.71 13.39 -0.49
N ARG A 16 -34.93 12.30 -0.46
CA ARG A 16 -34.45 11.65 0.77
C ARG A 16 -32.95 11.37 0.63
N PRO A 17 -32.09 12.35 0.99
CA PRO A 17 -30.65 12.28 0.70
C PRO A 17 -29.98 11.05 1.31
N ALA A 18 -30.42 10.61 2.50
CA ALA A 18 -29.88 9.41 3.15
C ALA A 18 -30.17 8.12 2.36
N THR A 19 -31.37 7.96 1.79
CA THR A 19 -31.70 6.77 0.99
C THR A 19 -31.07 6.82 -0.39
N ALA A 20 -30.94 8.01 -0.99
CA ALA A 20 -30.21 8.17 -2.24
C ALA A 20 -28.72 7.84 -2.08
N LEU A 21 -28.11 8.28 -0.96
CA LEU A 21 -26.73 7.93 -0.62
C LEU A 21 -26.59 6.43 -0.39
N ALA A 22 -27.50 5.80 0.35
CA ALA A 22 -27.48 4.36 0.60
C ALA A 22 -27.63 3.52 -0.68
N VAL A 23 -28.53 3.92 -1.59
CA VAL A 23 -28.71 3.25 -2.88
C VAL A 23 -27.52 3.49 -3.81
N ALA A 24 -26.97 4.70 -3.85
CA ALA A 24 -25.73 4.97 -4.59
C ALA A 24 -24.56 4.14 -4.06
N PHE A 25 -24.46 3.98 -2.73
CA PHE A 25 -23.47 3.11 -2.09
C PHE A 25 -23.70 1.64 -2.43
N ALA A 26 -24.96 1.18 -2.45
CA ALA A 26 -25.30 -0.19 -2.80
C ALA A 26 -25.01 -0.49 -4.28
N VAL A 27 -25.33 0.44 -5.19
CA VAL A 27 -25.02 0.34 -6.62
C VAL A 27 -23.51 0.41 -6.86
N PHE A 28 -22.81 1.31 -6.20
CA PHE A 28 -21.34 1.37 -6.25
C PHE A 28 -20.72 0.08 -5.72
N ALA A 29 -21.18 -0.43 -4.57
CA ALA A 29 -20.71 -1.69 -4.00
C ALA A 29 -21.00 -2.87 -4.94
N MET A 30 -22.17 -2.91 -5.58
CA MET A 30 -22.52 -3.91 -6.57
C MET A 30 -21.59 -3.85 -7.79
N ILE A 31 -21.41 -2.67 -8.41
CA ILE A 31 -20.51 -2.47 -9.55
C ILE A 31 -19.07 -2.80 -9.18
N PHE A 32 -18.63 -2.39 -7.99
CA PHE A 32 -17.32 -2.71 -7.45
C PHE A 32 -17.14 -4.22 -7.29
N LEU A 33 -18.11 -4.92 -6.69
CA LEU A 33 -18.05 -6.38 -6.53
C LEU A 33 -18.09 -7.12 -7.88
N THR A 34 -18.86 -6.66 -8.86
CA THR A 34 -19.06 -7.37 -10.14
C THR A 34 -18.01 -7.07 -11.20
N VAL A 35 -17.44 -5.85 -11.22
CA VAL A 35 -16.49 -5.40 -12.27
C VAL A 35 -15.05 -5.35 -11.75
N VAL A 36 -14.88 -5.06 -10.46
CA VAL A 36 -13.58 -4.81 -9.84
C VAL A 36 -13.21 -5.91 -8.82
N GLY A 37 -14.20 -6.63 -8.28
CA GLY A 37 -14.11 -7.63 -7.21
C GLY A 37 -13.82 -9.05 -7.68
N ALA A 38 -13.10 -9.24 -8.78
CA ALA A 38 -12.43 -10.52 -8.98
C ALA A 38 -11.47 -10.73 -7.79
N PRO A 39 -11.48 -11.90 -7.12
CA PRO A 39 -10.57 -12.16 -6.01
C PRO A 39 -9.12 -11.90 -6.47
N ARG A 40 -8.35 -11.21 -5.62
CA ARG A 40 -6.97 -10.73 -5.90
C ARG A 40 -6.87 -9.70 -7.03
N SER A 41 -7.80 -8.76 -7.09
CA SER A 41 -7.76 -7.67 -8.05
C SER A 41 -6.59 -6.72 -7.78
N LEU A 42 -5.69 -6.57 -8.77
CA LEU A 42 -4.47 -5.75 -8.64
C LEU A 42 -4.76 -4.25 -8.51
N ARG A 43 -5.82 -3.82 -9.20
CA ARG A 43 -6.28 -2.43 -9.16
C ARG A 43 -6.79 -2.10 -7.76
N VAL A 44 -7.57 -3.01 -7.17
CA VAL A 44 -8.08 -2.87 -5.80
C VAL A 44 -6.93 -2.86 -4.81
N THR A 45 -6.03 -3.83 -4.87
CA THR A 45 -4.88 -3.90 -3.96
C THR A 45 -4.04 -2.63 -4.00
N THR A 46 -3.74 -2.11 -5.20
CA THR A 46 -2.97 -0.86 -5.35
C THR A 46 -3.72 0.34 -4.76
N VAL A 47 -5.00 0.52 -5.09
CA VAL A 47 -5.81 1.63 -4.57
C VAL A 47 -5.92 1.57 -3.05
N LEU A 48 -6.20 0.38 -2.50
CA LEU A 48 -6.30 0.18 -1.06
C LEU A 48 -4.96 0.41 -0.36
N ALA A 49 -3.84 -0.04 -0.93
CA ALA A 49 -2.51 0.18 -0.36
C ALA A 49 -2.16 1.67 -0.32
N VAL A 50 -2.37 2.40 -1.43
CA VAL A 50 -2.16 3.85 -1.50
C VAL A 50 -3.03 4.58 -0.48
N TRP A 51 -4.31 4.23 -0.40
CA TRP A 51 -5.25 4.86 0.53
C TRP A 51 -4.93 4.52 1.99
N MET A 52 -4.53 3.28 2.28
CA MET A 52 -4.07 2.88 3.60
C MET A 52 -2.84 3.70 4.02
N ILE A 53 -1.83 3.80 3.15
CA ILE A 53 -0.62 4.60 3.43
C ILE A 53 -0.99 6.07 3.65
N TYR A 54 -1.91 6.62 2.85
CA TYR A 54 -2.40 7.98 3.02
C TYR A 54 -3.05 8.18 4.40
N LEU A 55 -4.05 7.38 4.77
CA LEU A 55 -4.74 7.51 6.06
C LEU A 55 -3.80 7.30 7.24
N LEU A 56 -2.88 6.34 7.14
CA LEU A 56 -1.94 6.09 8.22
C LEU A 56 -0.93 7.24 8.37
N THR A 57 -0.46 7.80 7.26
CA THR A 57 0.43 8.98 7.24
C THR A 57 -0.28 10.22 7.78
N GLU A 58 -1.50 10.51 7.31
CA GLU A 58 -2.31 11.62 7.79
C GLU A 58 -2.56 11.50 9.29
N GLY A 59 -2.95 10.31 9.76
CA GLY A 59 -3.18 10.04 11.18
C GLY A 59 -1.91 10.20 12.02
N ALA A 60 -0.77 9.74 11.52
CA ALA A 60 0.53 9.90 12.18
C ALA A 60 0.94 11.37 12.30
N LEU A 61 0.78 12.16 11.22
CA LEU A 61 1.11 13.58 11.19
C LEU A 61 0.16 14.39 12.08
N ALA A 62 -1.14 14.07 12.06
CA ALA A 62 -2.12 14.75 12.91
C ALA A 62 -1.85 14.49 14.40
N SER A 63 -1.54 13.25 14.78
CA SER A 63 -1.31 12.89 16.18
C SER A 63 0.05 13.33 16.74
N ASN A 64 1.07 13.47 15.87
CA ASN A 64 2.42 13.89 16.23
C ASN A 64 2.80 15.20 15.54
N ALA A 65 1.95 16.22 15.71
CA ALA A 65 2.24 17.59 15.27
C ALA A 65 3.58 18.07 15.84
N ARG A 66 4.31 18.86 15.07
CA ARG A 66 5.59 19.42 15.51
C ARG A 66 5.39 20.31 16.75
N PRO A 67 6.45 20.58 17.55
CA PRO A 67 6.33 21.42 18.75
C PRO A 67 5.71 22.81 18.50
N ASP A 68 5.80 23.31 17.26
CA ASP A 68 5.28 24.57 16.75
C ASP A 68 3.84 24.50 16.22
N GLU A 69 3.23 23.31 16.14
CA GLU A 69 1.89 23.10 15.59
C GLU A 69 0.86 22.75 16.68
N VAL A 70 -0.37 23.27 16.54
CA VAL A 70 -1.47 22.95 17.45
C VAL A 70 -1.88 21.50 17.25
N ARG A 71 -1.68 20.66 18.27
CA ARG A 71 -2.05 19.25 18.23
C ARG A 71 -3.58 19.08 18.15
N PRO A 72 -4.13 18.46 17.09
CA PRO A 72 -5.50 18.00 17.15
C PRO A 72 -5.64 16.93 18.24
N ALA A 73 -6.66 17.08 19.08
CA ALA A 73 -6.78 16.28 20.30
C ALA A 73 -7.09 14.79 20.03
N HIS A 74 -7.67 14.45 18.87
CA HIS A 74 -8.17 13.10 18.56
C HIS A 74 -8.06 12.80 17.06
N LEU A 75 -7.80 11.53 16.73
CA LEU A 75 -7.97 11.02 15.37
C LEU A 75 -9.45 11.12 14.97
N GLY A 76 -9.73 11.74 13.83
CA GLY A 76 -11.10 11.85 13.32
C GLY A 76 -11.70 10.50 12.92
N PHE A 77 -13.03 10.45 12.80
CA PHE A 77 -13.79 9.26 12.41
C PHE A 77 -13.24 8.56 11.15
N GLN A 78 -12.75 9.35 10.18
CA GLN A 78 -12.13 8.86 8.96
C GLN A 78 -10.89 7.98 9.19
N HIS A 79 -10.09 8.26 10.21
CA HIS A 79 -8.90 7.48 10.55
C HIS A 79 -9.25 6.20 11.31
N THR A 80 -10.29 6.26 12.16
CA THR A 80 -10.75 5.09 12.90
C THR A 80 -11.50 4.12 11.99
N PHE A 81 -12.61 4.55 11.40
CA PHE A 81 -13.45 3.66 10.59
C PHE A 81 -12.85 3.40 9.21
N GLY A 82 -12.19 4.39 8.61
CA GLY A 82 -11.56 4.23 7.29
C GLY A 82 -10.46 3.18 7.31
N VAL A 83 -9.59 3.15 8.33
CA VAL A 83 -8.54 2.13 8.42
C VAL A 83 -9.12 0.72 8.57
N LEU A 84 -10.12 0.51 9.43
CA LEU A 84 -10.77 -0.79 9.57
C LEU A 84 -11.51 -1.20 8.29
N LEU A 85 -12.19 -0.26 7.63
CA LEU A 85 -12.90 -0.50 6.39
C LEU A 85 -11.93 -0.90 5.27
N LEU A 86 -10.84 -0.16 5.09
CA LEU A 86 -9.81 -0.47 4.09
C LEU A 86 -9.15 -1.82 4.38
N LEU A 87 -8.87 -2.13 5.65
CA LEU A 87 -8.32 -3.43 6.02
C LEU A 87 -9.34 -4.55 5.74
N ALA A 88 -10.62 -4.37 6.06
CA ALA A 88 -11.66 -5.37 5.80
C ALA A 88 -11.84 -5.62 4.30
N VAL A 89 -11.97 -4.57 3.49
CA VAL A 89 -12.09 -4.67 2.02
C VAL A 89 -10.82 -5.26 1.42
N GLY A 90 -9.65 -4.86 1.93
CA GLY A 90 -8.36 -5.38 1.50
C GLY A 90 -8.21 -6.87 1.76
N VAL A 91 -8.49 -7.32 2.98
CA VAL A 91 -8.44 -8.74 3.36
C VAL A 91 -9.47 -9.57 2.59
N ALA A 92 -10.66 -9.00 2.32
CA ALA A 92 -11.67 -9.66 1.50
C ALA A 92 -11.24 -9.80 0.03
N ASN A 93 -10.50 -8.82 -0.50
CA ASN A 93 -9.95 -8.88 -1.85
C ASN A 93 -8.74 -9.81 -1.94
N ASP A 94 -7.80 -9.70 -1.00
CA ASP A 94 -6.58 -10.50 -0.92
C ASP A 94 -6.13 -10.65 0.54
N PRO A 95 -6.01 -11.88 1.08
CA PRO A 95 -5.60 -12.09 2.47
C PRO A 95 -4.21 -11.54 2.78
N LEU A 96 -3.33 -11.31 1.79
CA LEU A 96 -2.03 -10.67 2.00
C LEU A 96 -2.13 -9.21 2.43
N PHE A 97 -3.27 -8.55 2.24
CA PHE A 97 -3.46 -7.19 2.73
C PHE A 97 -3.36 -7.09 4.27
N THR A 98 -3.51 -8.23 4.96
CA THR A 98 -3.29 -8.38 6.41
C THR A 98 -1.86 -8.03 6.84
N LEU A 99 -0.89 -8.07 5.93
CA LEU A 99 0.49 -7.67 6.22
C LEU A 99 0.60 -6.18 6.60
N PHE A 100 -0.40 -5.34 6.31
CA PHE A 100 -0.48 -3.99 6.87
C PHE A 100 -0.82 -3.96 8.36
N ALA A 101 -1.41 -5.00 8.95
CA ALA A 101 -1.92 -4.97 10.32
C ALA A 101 -0.87 -4.58 11.38
N PRO A 102 0.38 -5.08 11.34
CA PRO A 102 1.43 -4.62 12.25
C PRO A 102 1.72 -3.12 12.13
N ALA A 103 1.73 -2.58 10.91
CA ALA A 103 1.93 -1.15 10.67
C ALA A 103 0.73 -0.32 11.15
N VAL A 104 -0.50 -0.81 10.96
CA VAL A 104 -1.72 -0.20 11.49
C VAL A 104 -1.67 -0.14 13.03
N ALA A 105 -1.42 -1.27 13.68
CA ALA A 105 -1.34 -1.36 15.13
C ALA A 105 -0.24 -0.44 15.69
N LEU A 106 0.94 -0.44 15.05
CA LEU A 106 2.04 0.44 15.44
C LEU A 106 1.69 1.91 15.25
N ASN A 107 1.06 2.28 14.14
CA ASN A 107 0.65 3.67 13.91
C ASN A 107 -0.32 4.16 14.99
N LEU A 108 -1.33 3.34 15.32
CA LEU A 108 -2.32 3.69 16.35
C LEU A 108 -1.69 3.81 17.74
N PHE A 109 -0.71 2.94 18.03
CA PHE A 109 0.08 3.01 19.26
C PHE A 109 0.91 4.30 19.31
N LEU A 110 1.64 4.64 18.25
CA LEU A 110 2.45 5.86 18.15
C LEU A 110 1.61 7.13 18.12
N ALA A 111 0.39 7.07 17.58
CA ALA A 111 -0.59 8.14 17.60
C ALA A 111 -1.19 8.39 19.00
N ARG A 112 -0.90 7.52 19.98
CA ARG A 112 -1.50 7.52 21.32
C ARG A 112 -3.03 7.63 21.28
N ALA A 113 -3.63 7.08 20.23
CA ALA A 113 -5.05 7.19 20.00
C ALA A 113 -5.82 6.37 21.04
N ARG A 114 -6.68 7.02 21.82
CA ARG A 114 -7.58 6.34 22.75
C ARG A 114 -8.74 5.74 21.98
N LEU A 115 -8.52 4.55 21.44
CA LEU A 115 -9.54 3.82 20.71
C LEU A 115 -10.34 2.91 21.65
N PRO A 116 -11.66 2.77 21.43
CA PRO A 116 -12.50 1.89 22.22
C PRO A 116 -12.09 0.42 22.03
N PHE A 117 -12.34 -0.43 23.03
CA PHE A 117 -11.93 -1.84 23.01
C PHE A 117 -12.46 -2.61 21.79
N TRP A 118 -13.66 -2.28 21.30
CA TRP A 118 -14.26 -2.93 20.14
C TRP A 118 -13.41 -2.75 18.88
N PHE A 119 -12.70 -1.63 18.77
CA PHE A 119 -11.81 -1.36 17.63
C PHE A 119 -10.70 -2.39 17.56
N TRP A 120 -10.04 -2.63 18.69
CA TRP A 120 -8.97 -3.61 18.82
C TRP A 120 -9.47 -5.03 18.60
N GLY A 121 -10.69 -5.33 19.09
CA GLY A 121 -11.38 -6.59 18.78
C GLY A 121 -11.58 -6.79 17.28
N THR A 122 -12.12 -5.79 16.58
CA THR A 122 -12.32 -5.85 15.12
C THR A 122 -11.00 -5.99 14.37
N LEU A 123 -9.96 -5.23 14.74
CA LEU A 123 -8.63 -5.33 14.15
C LEU A 123 -8.06 -6.75 14.32
N ALA A 124 -8.19 -7.34 15.51
CA ALA A 124 -7.73 -8.69 15.79
C ALA A 124 -8.50 -9.74 14.97
N VAL A 125 -9.82 -9.61 14.86
CA VAL A 125 -10.67 -10.50 14.04
C VAL A 125 -10.28 -10.42 12.56
N LEU A 126 -10.15 -9.22 12.00
CA LEU A 126 -9.73 -9.02 10.61
C LEU A 126 -8.34 -9.61 10.36
N THR A 127 -7.41 -9.39 11.30
CA THR A 127 -6.06 -9.98 11.24
C THR A 127 -6.12 -11.51 11.27
N GLY A 128 -6.95 -12.10 12.14
CA GLY A 128 -7.13 -13.55 12.23
C GLY A 128 -7.72 -14.16 10.95
N ILE A 129 -8.75 -13.54 10.38
CA ILE A 129 -9.35 -13.95 9.09
C ILE A 129 -8.28 -13.91 7.99
N GLY A 130 -7.52 -12.83 7.95
CA GLY A 130 -6.45 -12.60 7.00
C GLY A 130 -5.31 -13.62 7.09
N VAL A 131 -4.76 -13.83 8.29
CA VAL A 131 -3.72 -14.84 8.56
C VAL A 131 -4.22 -16.23 8.18
N ARG A 132 -5.45 -16.59 8.56
CA ARG A 132 -6.06 -17.86 8.14
C ARG A 132 -6.15 -17.95 6.62
N GLY A 133 -6.52 -16.87 5.94
CA GLY A 133 -6.54 -16.79 4.48
C GLY A 133 -5.16 -17.01 3.85
N ILE A 134 -4.11 -16.42 4.42
CA ILE A 134 -2.72 -16.63 3.99
C ILE A 134 -2.35 -18.12 4.17
N SER A 135 -2.64 -18.70 5.33
CA SER A 135 -2.35 -20.10 5.60
C SER A 135 -3.04 -21.04 4.61
N LEU A 136 -4.34 -20.84 4.36
CA LEU A 136 -5.09 -21.68 3.42
C LEU A 136 -4.65 -21.51 1.96
N THR A 137 -4.12 -20.34 1.61
CA THR A 137 -3.80 -20.00 0.23
C THR A 137 -2.37 -20.33 -0.15
N TYR A 138 -1.43 -20.03 0.74
CA TYR A 138 0.00 -20.00 0.43
C TYR A 138 0.83 -20.96 1.28
N VAL A 139 0.28 -21.50 2.38
CA VAL A 139 1.00 -22.49 3.20
C VAL A 139 0.51 -23.88 2.80
N SER A 140 1.41 -24.69 2.25
CA SER A 140 1.20 -26.12 2.07
C SER A 140 2.09 -26.88 3.07
N PRO A 141 1.56 -27.90 3.77
CA PRO A 141 2.35 -28.72 4.69
C PRO A 141 3.60 -29.34 4.04
N ASP A 142 3.49 -29.72 2.77
CA ASP A 142 4.57 -30.36 2.02
C ASP A 142 5.73 -29.38 1.74
N TRP A 143 5.42 -28.10 1.58
CA TRP A 143 6.37 -27.05 1.18
C TRP A 143 6.91 -26.25 2.36
N TRP A 144 6.16 -26.14 3.45
CA TRP A 144 6.52 -25.30 4.59
C TRP A 144 7.87 -25.69 5.20
N SER A 145 8.15 -26.99 5.30
CA SER A 145 9.40 -27.55 5.83
C SER A 145 10.36 -28.03 4.74
N PHE A 146 10.08 -27.75 3.47
CA PHE A 146 10.95 -28.16 2.37
C PHE A 146 12.24 -27.33 2.40
N PRO A 147 13.44 -27.92 2.31
CA PRO A 147 14.69 -27.16 2.32
C PRO A 147 14.75 -26.23 1.11
N ALA A 148 14.82 -24.93 1.36
CA ALA A 148 14.81 -23.94 0.29
C ALA A 148 15.92 -24.18 -0.77
N GLU A 149 17.09 -24.70 -0.34
CA GLU A 149 18.30 -24.87 -1.18
C GLU A 149 18.07 -25.82 -2.36
N GLN A 150 17.12 -26.75 -2.23
CA GLN A 150 16.81 -27.77 -3.24
C GLN A 150 15.72 -27.31 -4.21
N THR A 151 15.01 -26.24 -3.89
CA THR A 151 13.86 -25.72 -4.65
C THR A 151 14.22 -25.27 -6.06
N PRO A 152 15.34 -24.54 -6.32
CA PRO A 152 15.68 -24.05 -7.66
C PRO A 152 15.86 -25.16 -8.71
N GLN A 153 16.16 -26.39 -8.27
CA GLN A 153 16.47 -27.52 -9.14
C GLN A 153 15.24 -28.39 -9.44
N ILE A 154 14.22 -28.33 -8.59
CA ILE A 154 13.08 -29.27 -8.64
C ILE A 154 11.82 -28.58 -9.13
N ILE A 155 11.58 -27.34 -8.70
CA ILE A 155 10.32 -26.64 -8.96
C ILE A 155 10.55 -25.18 -9.23
N THR A 156 10.19 -24.77 -10.43
CA THR A 156 10.22 -23.37 -10.86
C THR A 156 8.86 -22.68 -10.72
N HIS A 157 7.76 -23.37 -10.40
CA HIS A 157 6.40 -22.89 -10.72
C HIS A 157 5.35 -22.93 -9.60
N ILE A 158 5.68 -23.41 -8.39
CA ILE A 158 4.64 -23.67 -7.38
C ILE A 158 4.49 -22.49 -6.38
N PRO A 159 3.27 -21.91 -6.22
CA PRO A 159 3.02 -20.70 -5.44
C PRO A 159 2.83 -20.98 -3.93
N PHE A 160 3.88 -21.41 -3.22
CA PHE A 160 3.83 -21.65 -1.77
C PHE A 160 4.90 -20.90 -0.98
N LEU A 161 4.71 -20.85 0.33
CA LEU A 161 5.65 -20.32 1.32
C LEU A 161 6.57 -21.43 1.83
N ILE A 162 7.85 -21.12 1.93
CA ILE A 162 8.89 -21.98 2.52
C ILE A 162 9.50 -21.27 3.72
N ALA A 163 9.47 -21.89 4.91
CA ALA A 163 9.74 -21.20 6.17
C ALA A 163 11.20 -20.74 6.35
N ASP A 164 12.16 -21.49 5.82
CA ASP A 164 13.59 -21.23 5.96
C ASP A 164 14.18 -20.40 4.81
N ALA A 165 13.39 -20.14 3.76
CA ALA A 165 13.86 -19.48 2.54
C ALA A 165 14.40 -18.06 2.73
N TRP A 166 13.97 -17.34 3.77
CA TRP A 166 14.53 -16.02 4.08
C TRP A 166 16.02 -16.07 4.45
N ARG A 167 16.56 -17.25 4.79
CA ARG A 167 17.98 -17.44 5.06
C ARG A 167 18.81 -17.59 3.79
N GLU A 168 18.18 -17.85 2.65
CA GLU A 168 18.88 -18.04 1.40
C GLU A 168 19.35 -16.72 0.77
N PRO A 169 20.65 -16.54 0.52
CA PRO A 169 21.17 -15.30 -0.08
C PRO A 169 20.55 -14.98 -1.44
N GLN A 170 20.26 -16.01 -2.25
CA GLN A 170 19.66 -15.81 -3.58
C GLN A 170 18.27 -15.16 -3.51
N ARG A 171 17.51 -15.37 -2.43
CA ARG A 171 16.18 -14.77 -2.26
C ARG A 171 16.27 -13.27 -2.04
N TRP A 172 17.27 -12.84 -1.26
CA TRP A 172 17.57 -11.42 -1.08
C TRP A 172 17.98 -10.77 -2.39
N LEU A 173 18.87 -11.41 -3.15
CA LEU A 173 19.31 -10.91 -4.46
C LEU A 173 18.14 -10.79 -5.44
N LYS A 174 17.29 -11.83 -5.56
CA LYS A 174 16.09 -11.77 -6.42
C LYS A 174 15.12 -10.66 -6.02
N LEU A 175 14.93 -10.43 -4.72
CA LEU A 175 14.05 -9.36 -4.24
C LEU A 175 14.64 -7.97 -4.51
N ILE A 176 15.97 -7.82 -4.38
CA ILE A 176 16.68 -6.60 -4.79
C ILE A 176 16.59 -6.40 -6.30
N GLU A 177 16.79 -7.45 -7.10
CA GLU A 177 16.65 -7.44 -8.56
C GLU A 177 15.23 -7.05 -8.98
N LEU A 178 14.20 -7.52 -8.27
CA LEU A 178 12.83 -7.10 -8.49
C LEU A 178 12.67 -5.58 -8.30
N ILE A 179 13.16 -5.04 -7.19
CA ILE A 179 13.08 -3.60 -6.89
C ILE A 179 13.86 -2.78 -7.92
N ILE A 180 15.09 -3.19 -8.25
CA ILE A 180 15.93 -2.54 -9.26
C ILE A 180 15.31 -2.65 -10.64
N GLY A 181 14.71 -3.79 -10.99
CA GLY A 181 14.02 -3.99 -12.26
C GLY A 181 12.85 -3.03 -12.45
N GLN A 182 12.13 -2.69 -11.37
CA GLN A 182 11.02 -1.75 -11.38
C GLN A 182 11.48 -0.28 -11.33
N PHE A 183 12.45 0.06 -10.47
CA PHE A 183 12.77 1.46 -10.15
C PHE A 183 14.18 1.90 -10.53
N THR A 184 15.01 1.03 -11.11
CA THR A 184 16.45 1.20 -11.34
C THR A 184 17.27 1.33 -10.04
N PRO A 185 18.61 1.25 -10.09
CA PRO A 185 19.45 1.49 -8.90
C PRO A 185 19.25 2.90 -8.31
N PHE A 186 18.96 3.89 -9.15
CA PHE A 186 18.68 5.26 -8.69
C PHE A 186 17.40 5.35 -7.87
N GLY A 187 16.34 4.65 -8.28
CA GLY A 187 15.09 4.61 -7.53
C GLY A 187 15.24 3.90 -6.17
N LEU A 188 16.05 2.85 -6.11
CA LEU A 188 16.40 2.22 -4.83
C LEU A 188 17.10 3.22 -3.89
N ILE A 189 18.13 3.92 -4.37
CA ILE A 189 18.86 4.94 -3.59
C ILE A 189 17.90 6.06 -3.15
N LEU A 190 17.04 6.54 -4.04
CA LEU A 190 16.03 7.56 -3.70
C LEU A 190 15.06 7.06 -2.62
N GLY A 191 14.62 5.80 -2.67
CA GLY A 191 13.77 5.25 -1.62
C GLY A 191 14.48 5.16 -0.26
N ILE A 192 15.76 4.75 -0.24
CA ILE A 192 16.58 4.73 0.99
C ILE A 192 16.73 6.15 1.56
N LEU A 193 17.08 7.12 0.73
CA LEU A 193 17.21 8.53 1.15
C LEU A 193 15.87 9.11 1.62
N GLY A 194 14.79 8.75 0.92
CA GLY A 194 13.42 9.13 1.26
C GLY A 194 13.02 8.62 2.63
N LEU A 195 13.20 7.31 2.88
CA LEU A 195 12.94 6.71 4.18
C LEU A 195 13.82 7.32 5.28
N ALA A 196 15.14 7.45 5.04
CA ALA A 196 16.06 8.01 6.04
C ALA A 196 15.65 9.43 6.43
N ARG A 197 15.27 10.26 5.45
CA ARG A 197 14.80 11.61 5.70
C ARG A 197 13.42 11.62 6.38
N LEU A 198 12.50 10.77 5.94
CA LEU A 198 11.17 10.64 6.52
C LEU A 198 11.26 10.24 8.00
N SER A 199 12.07 9.23 8.32
CA SER A 199 12.33 8.79 9.69
C SER A 199 13.00 9.86 10.56
N ARG A 200 13.80 10.76 9.97
CA ARG A 200 14.40 11.88 10.69
C ARG A 200 13.40 13.00 11.03
N TRP A 201 12.54 13.37 10.08
CA TRP A 201 11.65 14.53 10.22
C TRP A 201 10.24 14.17 10.71
N HIS A 202 9.79 12.94 10.44
CA HIS A 202 8.51 12.38 10.83
C HIS A 202 8.71 10.92 11.30
N PRO A 203 9.37 10.71 12.46
CA PRO A 203 9.73 9.37 12.93
C PRO A 203 8.57 8.36 12.95
N PRO A 204 7.35 8.73 13.40
CA PRO A 204 6.23 7.79 13.41
C PRO A 204 5.86 7.25 12.02
N VAL A 205 5.85 8.12 11.00
CA VAL A 205 5.56 7.74 9.61
C VAL A 205 6.67 6.84 9.06
N GLY A 206 7.93 7.21 9.34
CA GLY A 206 9.10 6.43 8.92
C GLY A 206 9.07 5.01 9.47
N VAL A 207 8.88 4.85 10.78
CA VAL A 207 8.83 3.53 11.42
C VAL A 207 7.64 2.73 10.91
N MET A 208 6.45 3.33 10.83
CA MET A 208 5.25 2.66 10.33
C MET A 208 5.41 2.15 8.89
N THR A 209 5.86 3.00 7.96
CA THR A 209 6.08 2.58 6.57
C THR A 209 7.17 1.52 6.47
N MET A 210 8.22 1.60 7.30
CA MET A 210 9.26 0.57 7.39
C MET A 210 8.70 -0.77 7.91
N THR A 211 7.79 -0.75 8.89
CA THR A 211 7.12 -1.96 9.38
C THR A 211 6.26 -2.60 8.29
N ALA A 212 5.44 -1.80 7.60
CA ALA A 212 4.65 -2.31 6.46
C ALA A 212 5.57 -2.91 5.38
N TYR A 213 6.61 -2.17 4.97
CA TYR A 213 7.58 -2.65 4.00
C TYR A 213 8.26 -3.95 4.44
N GLY A 214 8.67 -4.04 5.71
CA GLY A 214 9.32 -5.22 6.28
C GLY A 214 8.43 -6.46 6.25
N THR A 215 7.13 -6.33 6.55
CA THR A 215 6.20 -7.47 6.51
C THR A 215 6.03 -8.03 5.09
N TYR A 216 5.87 -7.16 4.08
CA TYR A 216 5.82 -7.58 2.68
C TYR A 216 7.17 -8.09 2.18
N LEU A 217 8.28 -7.52 2.64
CA LEU A 217 9.62 -7.99 2.28
C LEU A 217 9.84 -9.40 2.79
N VAL A 218 9.50 -9.68 4.06
CA VAL A 218 9.58 -11.04 4.63
C VAL A 218 8.73 -11.99 3.81
N PHE A 219 7.49 -11.63 3.47
CA PHE A 219 6.65 -12.43 2.58
C PHE A 219 7.34 -12.71 1.23
N GLY A 220 7.90 -11.69 0.58
CA GLY A 220 8.61 -11.84 -0.69
C GLY A 220 9.84 -12.74 -0.60
N LEU A 221 10.53 -12.76 0.54
CA LEU A 221 11.66 -13.66 0.76
C LEU A 221 11.22 -15.13 0.83
N ILE A 222 10.09 -15.41 1.48
CA ILE A 222 9.62 -16.78 1.72
C ILE A 222 8.68 -17.33 0.63
N TYR A 223 8.19 -16.51 -0.30
CA TYR A 223 7.19 -16.90 -1.30
C TYR A 223 7.80 -17.29 -2.67
N PHE A 224 7.43 -18.46 -3.21
CA PHE A 224 8.06 -19.04 -4.42
C PHE A 224 7.23 -18.97 -5.72
N GLY A 225 6.13 -18.22 -5.76
CA GLY A 225 5.32 -18.05 -6.98
C GLY A 225 5.84 -17.01 -7.98
N PHE A 226 5.55 -17.19 -9.27
CA PHE A 226 5.84 -16.19 -10.32
C PHE A 226 5.04 -14.91 -10.21
N ASP A 227 3.90 -14.97 -9.53
CA ASP A 227 3.07 -13.83 -9.20
C ASP A 227 3.64 -13.02 -8.02
N ALA A 228 4.82 -13.34 -7.50
CA ALA A 228 5.49 -12.55 -6.46
C ALA A 228 5.55 -11.03 -6.77
N PRO A 229 5.91 -10.55 -7.99
CA PRO A 229 5.92 -9.12 -8.30
C PRO A 229 4.55 -8.46 -8.09
N VAL A 230 3.49 -9.23 -8.33
CA VAL A 230 2.11 -8.80 -8.28
C VAL A 230 1.60 -8.77 -6.83
N LEU A 231 1.91 -9.81 -6.06
CA LEU A 231 1.57 -9.87 -4.63
C LEU A 231 2.36 -8.87 -3.79
N LEU A 232 3.55 -8.48 -4.26
CA LEU A 232 4.41 -7.45 -3.64
C LEU A 232 4.07 -6.02 -4.07
N LEU A 233 2.98 -5.79 -4.82
CA LEU A 233 2.56 -4.44 -5.21
C LEU A 233 2.50 -3.45 -4.03
N PRO A 234 1.96 -3.80 -2.84
CA PRO A 234 1.99 -2.89 -1.69
C PRO A 234 3.41 -2.46 -1.27
N LEU A 235 4.40 -3.35 -1.34
CA LEU A 235 5.81 -3.02 -1.08
C LEU A 235 6.33 -2.00 -2.09
N LEU A 236 6.01 -2.20 -3.38
CA LEU A 236 6.40 -1.28 -4.45
C LEU A 236 5.72 0.09 -4.29
N VAL A 237 4.46 0.13 -3.84
CA VAL A 237 3.76 1.39 -3.53
C VAL A 237 4.46 2.14 -2.39
N ILE A 238 4.89 1.45 -1.33
CA ILE A 238 5.64 2.07 -0.23
C ILE A 238 6.98 2.61 -0.73
N GLN A 239 7.67 1.87 -1.61
CA GLN A 239 8.91 2.34 -2.25
C GLN A 239 8.69 3.63 -3.06
N VAL A 240 7.62 3.68 -3.87
CA VAL A 240 7.25 4.90 -4.64
C VAL A 240 6.95 6.07 -3.70
N TYR A 241 6.27 5.81 -2.58
CA TYR A 241 6.01 6.84 -1.57
C TYR A 241 7.32 7.43 -1.02
N TRP A 242 8.30 6.59 -0.65
CA TRP A 242 9.61 7.06 -0.20
C TRP A 242 10.38 7.80 -1.28
N MET A 243 10.40 7.29 -2.51
CA MET A 243 11.04 7.96 -3.66
C MET A 243 10.43 9.35 -3.90
N THR A 244 9.10 9.45 -3.86
CA THR A 244 8.39 10.72 -4.05
C THR A 244 8.76 11.72 -2.96
N TYR A 245 8.87 11.28 -1.71
CA TYR A 245 9.33 12.14 -0.62
C TYR A 245 10.79 12.59 -0.79
N ALA A 246 11.67 11.70 -1.24
CA ALA A 246 13.06 12.05 -1.56
C ALA A 246 13.13 13.10 -2.68
N SER A 247 12.42 12.89 -3.79
CA SER A 247 12.36 13.82 -4.92
C SER A 247 11.79 15.17 -4.52
N TYR A 248 10.70 15.19 -3.74
CA TYR A 248 10.14 16.42 -3.20
C TYR A 248 11.18 17.18 -2.38
N THR A 249 11.81 16.51 -1.42
CA THR A 249 12.75 17.16 -0.51
C THR A 249 14.05 17.60 -1.18
N PHE A 250 14.52 16.86 -2.19
CA PHE A 250 15.63 17.27 -3.05
C PHE A 250 15.28 18.53 -3.84
N SER A 251 14.07 18.61 -4.41
CA SER A 251 13.65 19.80 -5.16
C SER A 251 13.55 21.05 -4.28
N VAL A 252 13.07 20.91 -3.03
CA VAL A 252 13.05 22.02 -2.05
C VAL A 252 14.47 22.45 -1.66
N TRP A 253 15.38 21.49 -1.46
CA TRP A 253 16.79 21.80 -1.17
C TRP A 253 17.45 22.52 -2.35
N LEU A 254 17.26 22.02 -3.57
CA LEU A 254 17.80 22.64 -4.78
C LEU A 254 17.30 24.08 -4.94
N ARG A 255 15.99 24.32 -4.74
CA ARG A 255 15.40 25.68 -4.76
C ARG A 255 16.02 26.63 -3.72
N ARG A 256 16.50 26.12 -2.58
CA ARG A 256 17.17 26.93 -1.55
C ARG A 256 18.65 27.16 -1.83
N SER A 257 19.31 26.20 -2.48
CA SER A 257 20.74 26.24 -2.78
C SER A 257 21.08 26.97 -4.08
N THR A 258 20.13 27.07 -4.99
CA THR A 258 20.29 27.83 -6.24
C THR A 258 19.38 29.04 -6.20
N ASP A 259 19.90 30.24 -6.51
CA ASP A 259 19.10 31.42 -6.87
C ASP A 259 18.34 31.24 -8.21
N ALA A 260 18.22 29.99 -8.68
CA ALA A 260 17.51 29.68 -9.91
C ALA A 260 16.03 30.04 -9.73
N PRO A 261 15.44 30.78 -10.66
CA PRO A 261 14.05 31.20 -10.55
C PRO A 261 13.15 29.97 -10.41
N ALA A 262 12.26 29.96 -9.41
CA ALA A 262 11.41 28.83 -9.02
C ALA A 262 10.76 28.10 -10.20
N ARG A 263 10.44 28.85 -11.26
CA ARG A 263 9.89 28.36 -12.54
C ARG A 263 10.76 27.29 -13.24
N ARG A 264 12.09 27.36 -13.18
CA ARG A 264 12.99 26.37 -13.82
C ARG A 264 12.99 25.03 -13.09
N ALA A 265 12.98 25.05 -11.76
CA ALA A 265 12.89 23.83 -10.94
C ALA A 265 11.51 23.16 -11.07
N GLU A 266 10.45 23.96 -11.15
CA GLU A 266 9.09 23.48 -11.43
C GLU A 266 8.96 22.85 -12.82
N LEU A 267 9.54 23.49 -13.85
CA LEU A 267 9.59 22.93 -15.21
C LEU A 267 10.41 21.64 -15.27
N GLY A 268 11.53 21.55 -14.54
CA GLY A 268 12.32 20.33 -14.46
C GLY A 268 11.56 19.17 -13.79
N ALA A 269 10.85 19.45 -12.69
CA ALA A 269 10.00 18.46 -12.04
C ALA A 269 8.82 18.05 -12.93
N ALA A 270 8.14 19.01 -13.58
CA ALA A 270 7.06 18.74 -14.51
C ALA A 270 7.53 17.94 -15.73
N ALA A 271 8.72 18.25 -16.28
CA ALA A 271 9.33 17.48 -17.36
C ALA A 271 9.66 16.06 -16.91
N ALA A 272 10.22 15.87 -15.72
CA ALA A 272 10.48 14.53 -15.17
C ALA A 272 9.18 13.72 -14.99
N PHE A 273 8.12 14.34 -14.44
CA PHE A 273 6.80 13.72 -14.29
C PHE A 273 6.06 13.49 -15.62
N ALA A 274 6.37 14.23 -16.68
CA ALA A 274 5.82 14.01 -18.02
C ALA A 274 6.60 12.96 -18.82
N ILE A 275 7.92 12.89 -18.64
CA ILE A 275 8.80 11.94 -19.32
C ILE A 275 8.67 10.54 -18.72
N LEU A 276 8.50 10.41 -17.40
CA LEU A 276 8.41 9.10 -16.74
C LEU A 276 7.27 8.22 -17.28
N PRO A 277 6.02 8.70 -17.41
CA PRO A 277 4.92 7.91 -17.99
C PRO A 277 5.18 7.52 -19.44
N ILE A 278 5.83 8.39 -20.22
CA ILE A 278 6.20 8.11 -21.62
C ILE A 278 7.25 7.00 -21.67
N LEU A 279 8.31 7.09 -20.85
CA LEU A 279 9.32 6.04 -20.75
C LEU A 279 8.73 4.72 -20.27
N MET A 280 7.83 4.75 -19.29
CA MET A 280 7.13 3.54 -18.85
C MET A 280 6.23 2.96 -19.95
N ALA A 281 5.52 3.80 -20.70
CA ALA A 281 4.72 3.36 -21.84
C ALA A 281 5.58 2.76 -22.96
N LEU A 282 6.73 3.37 -23.28
CA LEU A 282 7.69 2.85 -24.27
C LEU A 282 8.29 1.51 -23.83
N ARG A 283 8.57 1.35 -22.53
CA ARG A 283 9.03 0.08 -21.96
C ARG A 283 7.95 -1.01 -22.02
N ILE A 284 6.70 -0.67 -21.72
CA ILE A 284 5.55 -1.57 -21.87
C ILE A 284 5.36 -1.96 -23.35
N ALA A 285 5.61 -1.05 -24.27
CA ALA A 285 5.56 -1.28 -25.71
C ALA A 285 6.78 -2.04 -26.26
N GLY A 286 7.77 -2.36 -25.43
CA GLY A 286 8.99 -3.07 -25.83
C GLY A 286 9.94 -2.27 -26.72
N VAL A 287 9.82 -0.94 -26.72
CA VAL A 287 10.66 -0.03 -27.53
C VAL A 287 11.99 0.28 -26.84
N VAL A 288 12.00 0.29 -25.50
CA VAL A 288 13.15 0.57 -24.64
C VAL A 288 13.24 -0.47 -23.53
#